data_AF-A0AAU9R780-F1
#
_entry.id   AF-A0AAU9R780-F1
#
_cell.length_a   1.000
_cell.length_b   1.000
_cell.length_c   1.000
_cell.angle_alpha   90.00
_cell.angle_beta   90.00
_cell.angle_gamma   90.00
#
_symmetry.space_group_name_H-M   'P 1'
#
loop_
_entity.id
_entity.type
_entity.pdbx_description
1 polymer ?
#
loop_
_entity_poly.entity_id
_entity_poly.type
_entity_poly.pdbx_seq_one_letter_code
_entity_poly.pdbx_strand_id
1 'polypeptide(L)'
;MDFGEKLFQLLSEALGLDSEMLKKLDCLKGLFMICHDYPPCPQPDLTLGISKHTNNSFLTILLQDQIGGLQVLHQDYWVVLITNDKFSSLEHRVCANIDGQKILIASSLFLNSTVYGPIKELSSDENPPKYKDITIPEYIEGYLASGFDG
;
A
#
# COMPACT_ATOMS: atom_id res chain seq x y z
N MET A 1 -9.70 6.17 -17.36
CA MET A 1 -8.92 5.52 -16.28
C MET A 1 -8.14 4.36 -16.90
N ASP A 2 -7.15 4.65 -17.74
CA ASP A 2 -6.45 3.61 -18.51
C ASP A 2 -5.26 3.01 -17.74
N PHE A 3 -4.53 3.86 -17.01
CA PHE A 3 -3.31 3.45 -16.30
C PHE A 3 -3.54 2.45 -15.16
N GLY A 4 -4.51 2.71 -14.28
CA GLY A 4 -4.83 1.83 -13.14
C GLY A 4 -5.32 0.45 -13.60
N GLU A 5 -6.19 0.42 -14.61
CA GLU A 5 -6.65 -0.84 -15.22
C GLU A 5 -5.48 -1.63 -15.80
N LYS A 6 -4.58 -0.95 -16.53
CA LYS A 6 -3.43 -1.62 -17.13
C LYS A 6 -2.47 -2.19 -16.08
N LEU A 7 -2.24 -1.50 -14.98
CA LEU A 7 -1.43 -1.99 -13.87
C LEU A 7 -2.02 -3.28 -13.27
N PHE A 8 -3.33 -3.32 -13.03
CA PHE A 8 -3.97 -4.50 -12.45
C PHE A 8 -4.00 -5.68 -13.41
N GLN A 9 -4.06 -5.43 -14.72
CA GLN A 9 -3.87 -6.49 -15.72
C GLN A 9 -2.48 -7.10 -15.63
N LEU A 10 -1.44 -6.26 -15.62
CA LEU A 10 -0.05 -6.71 -15.52
C LEU A 10 0.21 -7.43 -14.19
N LEU A 11 -0.38 -6.97 -13.08
CA LEU A 11 -0.28 -7.66 -11.79
C LEU A 11 -0.96 -9.03 -11.82
N SER A 12 -2.14 -9.14 -12.46
CA SER A 12 -2.82 -10.43 -12.61
C SER A 12 -1.98 -11.42 -13.40
N GLU A 13 -1.41 -10.98 -14.54
CA GLU A 13 -0.52 -11.80 -15.37
C GLU A 13 0.76 -12.20 -14.62
N ALA A 14 1.36 -11.29 -13.85
CA ALA A 14 2.54 -11.58 -13.04
C ALA A 14 2.28 -12.62 -11.92
N LEU A 15 1.03 -12.72 -11.45
CA LEU A 15 0.57 -13.75 -10.53
C LEU A 15 0.22 -15.08 -11.23
N GLY A 16 0.32 -15.15 -12.57
CA GLY A 16 -0.09 -16.33 -13.36
C GLY A 16 -1.61 -16.47 -13.52
N LEU A 17 -2.36 -15.38 -13.34
CA LEU A 17 -3.82 -15.34 -13.43
C LEU A 17 -4.29 -14.80 -14.80
N ASP A 18 -5.57 -14.98 -15.08
CA ASP A 18 -6.27 -14.25 -16.15
C ASP A 18 -6.08 -12.74 -15.97
N SER A 19 -5.76 -12.00 -17.04
CA SER A 19 -5.42 -10.56 -16.95
C SER A 19 -6.55 -9.72 -16.35
N GLU A 20 -7.79 -10.17 -16.44
CA GLU A 20 -8.95 -9.48 -15.89
C GLU A 20 -9.29 -9.91 -14.45
N MET A 21 -8.55 -10.85 -13.85
CA MET A 21 -8.89 -11.44 -12.54
C MET A 21 -9.00 -10.37 -11.45
N LEU A 22 -7.95 -9.58 -11.22
CA LEU A 22 -7.99 -8.56 -10.16
C LEU A 22 -9.00 -7.44 -10.44
N LYS A 23 -9.33 -7.20 -11.71
CA LYS A 23 -10.40 -6.26 -12.10
C LYS A 23 -11.78 -6.82 -11.76
N LYS A 24 -12.02 -8.12 -12.01
CA LYS A 24 -13.26 -8.83 -11.66
C LYS A 24 -13.48 -8.91 -10.15
N LEU A 25 -12.41 -8.94 -9.36
CA LEU A 25 -12.44 -8.87 -7.89
C LEU A 25 -12.71 -7.45 -7.36
N ASP A 26 -13.05 -6.50 -8.24
CA ASP A 26 -13.36 -5.12 -7.89
C ASP A 26 -12.24 -4.40 -7.14
N CYS A 27 -10.99 -4.85 -7.27
CA CYS A 27 -9.85 -4.27 -6.54
C CYS A 27 -9.50 -2.83 -6.98
N LEU A 28 -10.07 -2.36 -8.10
CA LEU A 28 -9.97 -0.99 -8.59
C LEU A 28 -11.13 -0.08 -8.15
N LYS A 29 -12.19 -0.62 -7.52
CA LYS A 29 -13.30 0.18 -7.02
C LYS A 29 -12.89 0.87 -5.71
N GLY A 30 -13.14 2.17 -5.59
CA GLY A 30 -12.85 2.95 -4.38
C GLY A 30 -11.52 3.74 -4.44
N LEU A 31 -11.14 4.25 -5.60
CA LEU A 31 -9.97 5.13 -5.72
C LEU A 31 -10.17 6.42 -4.93
N PHE A 32 -9.20 6.74 -4.08
CA PHE A 32 -9.14 8.01 -3.37
C PHE A 32 -7.70 8.52 -3.39
N MET A 33 -7.55 9.82 -3.18
CA MET A 33 -6.26 10.50 -3.22
C MET A 33 -6.09 11.25 -1.91
N ILE A 34 -4.99 10.98 -1.21
CA ILE A 34 -4.56 11.71 -0.03
C ILE A 34 -3.37 12.58 -0.43
N CYS A 35 -3.40 13.85 -0.02
CA CYS A 35 -2.24 14.73 -0.08
C CYS A 35 -1.71 14.92 1.34
N HIS A 36 -0.46 14.53 1.57
CA HIS A 36 0.26 14.84 2.81
C HIS A 36 1.16 16.05 2.58
N ASP A 37 0.98 17.05 3.42
CA ASP A 37 1.84 18.23 3.50
C ASP A 37 2.59 18.17 4.83
N TYR A 38 3.90 17.87 4.76
CA TYR A 38 4.78 17.80 5.92
C TYR A 38 5.53 19.14 6.03
N PRO A 39 5.24 19.96 7.05
CA PRO A 39 5.88 21.26 7.17
C PRO A 39 7.38 21.14 7.51
N PRO A 40 8.18 22.19 7.24
CA PRO A 40 9.55 22.34 7.74
C PRO A 40 9.68 22.01 9.23
N CYS A 41 10.65 21.17 9.56
CA CYS A 41 10.96 20.77 10.93
C CYS A 41 12.37 21.21 11.32
N PRO A 42 12.55 22.05 12.37
CA PRO A 42 13.87 22.53 12.79
C PRO A 42 14.72 21.45 13.49
N GLN A 43 14.09 20.37 13.94
CA GLN A 43 14.76 19.25 14.62
C GLN A 43 14.29 17.91 14.02
N PRO A 44 14.64 17.63 12.75
CA PRO A 44 14.12 16.48 12.01
C PRO A 44 14.55 15.14 12.61
N ASP A 45 15.66 15.09 13.36
CA ASP A 45 16.13 13.87 14.03
C ASP A 45 15.29 13.47 15.26
N LEU A 46 14.41 14.36 15.74
CA LEU A 46 13.59 14.12 16.94
C LEU A 46 12.15 13.68 16.61
N THR A 47 11.75 13.67 15.34
CA THR A 47 10.38 13.35 14.94
C THR A 47 10.31 12.75 13.54
N LEU A 48 9.14 12.25 13.18
CA LEU A 48 8.82 11.76 11.84
C LEU A 48 7.67 12.58 11.27
N GLY A 49 7.62 12.69 9.93
CA GLY A 49 6.45 13.20 9.23
C GLY A 49 5.26 12.25 9.41
N ILE A 50 5.48 10.95 9.22
CA ILE A 50 4.53 9.89 9.59
C ILE A 50 5.29 8.72 10.23
N SER A 51 4.70 8.13 11.26
CA SER A 51 5.24 6.94 11.92
C SER A 51 5.27 5.73 10.98
N LYS A 52 6.02 4.70 11.38
CA LYS A 52 6.01 3.41 10.67
C LYS A 52 4.59 2.86 10.60
N HIS A 53 4.16 2.39 9.42
CA HIS A 53 2.88 1.73 9.22
C HIS A 53 2.89 0.94 7.91
N THR A 54 1.87 0.10 7.70
CA THR A 54 1.60 -0.58 6.43
C THR A 54 0.29 -0.06 5.86
N ASN A 55 0.22 0.14 4.54
CA ASN A 55 -1.03 0.60 3.92
C ASN A 55 -2.11 -0.48 3.97
N ASN A 56 -3.36 -0.06 4.16
CA ASN A 56 -4.53 -0.92 4.17
C ASN A 56 -5.20 -1.08 2.79
N SER A 57 -4.58 -0.51 1.74
CA SER A 57 -5.02 -0.57 0.35
C SER A 57 -4.40 -1.72 -0.43
N PHE A 58 -5.05 -2.15 -1.53
CA PHE A 58 -4.46 -3.15 -2.44
C PHE A 58 -3.17 -2.67 -3.09
N LEU A 59 -3.22 -1.47 -3.67
CA LEU A 59 -2.12 -0.85 -4.38
C LEU A 59 -2.12 0.64 -4.04
N THR A 60 -0.95 1.12 -3.65
CA THR A 60 -0.69 2.53 -3.45
C THR A 60 0.30 3.00 -4.52
N ILE A 61 -0.07 4.04 -5.25
CA ILE A 61 0.81 4.76 -6.17
C ILE A 61 1.15 6.08 -5.50
N LEU A 62 2.43 6.27 -5.24
CA LEU A 62 2.93 7.42 -4.49
C LEU A 62 3.75 8.31 -5.42
N LEU A 63 3.44 9.61 -5.40
CA LEU A 63 4.15 10.66 -6.11
C LEU A 63 4.79 11.60 -5.09
N GLN A 64 6.13 11.68 -5.10
CA GLN A 64 6.89 12.58 -4.23
C GLN A 64 7.39 13.79 -4.99
N ASP A 65 7.60 14.87 -4.26
CA ASP A 65 8.46 15.95 -4.73
C ASP A 65 9.93 15.54 -4.76
N GLN A 66 10.79 16.52 -5.06
CA GLN A 66 12.23 16.31 -5.23
C GLN A 66 12.98 16.27 -3.89
N ILE A 67 12.29 16.55 -2.78
CA ILE A 67 12.86 16.57 -1.42
C ILE A 67 12.95 15.14 -0.89
N GLY A 68 11.93 14.31 -1.18
CA GLY A 68 11.90 12.93 -0.73
C GLY A 68 11.82 12.82 0.80
N GLY A 69 11.98 11.62 1.34
CA GLY A 69 11.83 11.35 2.78
C GLY A 69 11.07 10.08 3.13
N LEU A 70 10.47 9.43 2.13
CA LEU A 70 9.87 8.10 2.30
C LEU A 70 10.98 7.07 2.53
N GLN A 71 10.81 6.28 3.58
CA GLN A 71 11.65 5.14 3.90
C GLN A 71 10.79 3.89 4.02
N VAL A 72 11.33 2.77 3.56
CA VAL A 72 10.71 1.46 3.67
C VAL A 72 11.61 0.55 4.49
N LEU A 73 11.02 -0.26 5.36
CA LEU A 73 11.74 -1.22 6.17
C LEU A 73 12.04 -2.47 5.33
N HIS A 74 13.31 -2.78 5.14
CA HIS A 74 13.79 -3.95 4.42
C HIS A 74 14.94 -4.60 5.19
N GLN A 75 14.78 -5.88 5.58
CA GLN A 75 15.79 -6.63 6.34
C GLN A 75 16.29 -5.88 7.58
N ASP A 76 15.37 -5.32 8.37
CA ASP A 76 15.65 -4.49 9.56
C ASP A 76 16.36 -3.16 9.29
N TYR A 77 16.53 -2.76 8.03
CA TYR A 77 17.11 -1.49 7.62
C TYR A 77 16.08 -0.58 6.94
N TRP A 78 16.11 0.71 7.27
CA TRP A 78 15.32 1.72 6.58
C TRP A 78 16.03 2.14 5.29
N VAL A 79 15.44 1.84 4.14
CA VAL A 79 15.98 2.17 2.82
C VAL A 79 15.11 3.22 2.11
N VAL A 80 15.76 4.18 1.44
CA VAL A 80 15.09 5.11 0.54
C VAL A 80 14.91 4.40 -0.80
N LEU A 81 13.67 4.21 -1.24
CA LEU A 81 13.39 3.54 -2.50
C LEU A 81 13.76 4.44 -3.68
N ILE A 82 14.79 4.07 -4.43
CA ILE A 82 15.04 4.59 -5.80
C ILE A 82 14.55 3.55 -6.84
N THR A 83 13.70 2.61 -6.42
CA THR A 83 13.24 1.41 -7.15
C THR A 83 14.41 0.46 -7.40
N ASN A 84 14.48 -0.70 -6.76
CA ASN A 84 13.91 -1.90 -7.37
C ASN A 84 14.17 -3.12 -6.47
N ASP A 85 13.24 -3.46 -5.57
CA ASP A 85 13.09 -4.86 -5.15
C ASP A 85 11.61 -5.26 -5.09
N LYS A 86 11.31 -6.34 -5.80
CA LYS A 86 10.02 -6.69 -6.39
C LYS A 86 8.99 -7.15 -5.36
N PHE A 87 8.30 -6.15 -4.80
CA PHE A 87 7.00 -6.16 -4.09
C PHE A 87 6.83 -7.07 -2.88
N SER A 88 6.74 -6.43 -1.72
CA SER A 88 6.11 -6.92 -0.48
C SER A 88 5.37 -5.75 0.16
N SER A 89 4.31 -6.02 0.92
CA SER A 89 3.68 -5.00 1.77
C SER A 89 4.63 -4.74 2.93
N LEU A 90 5.40 -3.66 2.85
CA LEU A 90 6.46 -3.35 3.80
C LEU A 90 6.04 -2.17 4.67
N GLU A 91 6.46 -2.22 5.93
CA GLU A 91 6.36 -1.06 6.80
C GLU A 91 7.09 0.12 6.16
N HIS A 92 6.47 1.29 6.18
CA HIS A 92 7.04 2.52 5.64
C HIS A 92 6.79 3.69 6.59
N ARG A 93 7.68 4.68 6.53
CA ARG A 93 7.62 5.93 7.31
C ARG A 93 8.10 7.10 6.46
N VAL A 94 7.87 8.31 6.94
CA VAL A 94 8.38 9.53 6.31
C VAL A 94 9.20 10.30 7.32
N CYS A 95 10.46 10.59 6.99
CA CYS A 95 11.32 11.43 7.83
C CYS A 95 10.83 12.88 7.81
N ALA A 96 10.95 13.57 8.94
CA ALA A 96 10.80 15.01 8.96
C ALA A 96 11.97 15.67 8.20
N ASN A 97 11.72 16.83 7.60
CA ASN A 97 12.73 17.54 6.79
C ASN A 97 12.77 19.03 7.18
N ILE A 98 13.95 19.64 7.12
CA ILE A 98 14.14 21.07 7.40
C ILE A 98 13.47 21.98 6.36
N ASP A 99 13.33 21.53 5.12
CA ASP A 99 12.75 22.29 4.02
C ASP A 99 11.24 22.02 3.86
N GLY A 100 10.68 21.10 4.66
CA GLY A 100 9.34 20.55 4.47
C GLY A 100 9.28 19.60 3.28
N GLN A 101 8.19 18.88 3.12
CA GLN A 101 7.99 17.91 2.04
C GLN A 101 6.50 17.81 1.69
N LYS A 102 6.21 17.63 0.40
CA LYS A 102 4.90 17.21 -0.08
C LYS A 102 4.95 15.81 -0.66
N ILE A 103 4.04 14.96 -0.18
CA ILE A 103 3.81 13.63 -0.74
C ILE A 103 2.34 13.54 -1.17
N LEU A 104 2.13 13.23 -2.45
CA LEU A 104 0.82 12.86 -2.95
C LEU A 104 0.70 11.34 -3.00
N ILE A 105 -0.33 10.80 -2.38
CA ILE A 105 -0.62 9.37 -2.36
C ILE A 105 -1.94 9.14 -3.09
N ALA A 106 -1.88 8.44 -4.22
CA ALA A 106 -3.06 7.88 -4.88
C ALA A 106 -3.18 6.42 -4.45
N SER A 107 -4.29 6.07 -3.80
CA SER A 107 -4.46 4.73 -3.25
C SER A 107 -5.78 4.13 -3.70
N SER A 108 -5.74 2.88 -4.15
CA SER A 108 -6.96 2.10 -4.35
C SER A 108 -7.34 1.48 -3.01
N LEU A 109 -8.20 2.17 -2.25
CA LEU A 109 -8.91 1.50 -1.17
C LEU A 109 -10.08 0.77 -1.77
N PHE A 110 -10.31 -0.42 -1.25
CA PHE A 110 -11.28 -1.31 -1.81
C PHE A 110 -12.74 -0.93 -1.52
N LEU A 111 -13.10 0.26 -1.00
CA LEU A 111 -14.43 0.55 -0.43
C LEU A 111 -15.60 0.04 -1.31
N ASN A 112 -16.03 -1.20 -1.05
CA ASN A 112 -17.03 -1.97 -1.78
C ASN A 112 -17.54 -3.10 -0.86
N SER A 113 -18.57 -3.81 -1.30
CA SER A 113 -19.20 -4.90 -0.54
C SER A 113 -18.67 -6.29 -0.91
N THR A 114 -17.58 -6.37 -1.68
CA THR A 114 -16.99 -7.64 -2.12
C THR A 114 -16.36 -8.35 -0.93
N VAL A 115 -16.55 -9.66 -0.88
CA VAL A 115 -15.88 -10.56 0.07
C VAL A 115 -14.53 -10.94 -0.53
N TYR A 116 -13.46 -10.63 0.19
CA TYR A 116 -12.09 -10.94 -0.22
C TYR A 116 -11.56 -12.14 0.55
N GLY A 117 -10.87 -13.02 -0.17
CA GLY A 117 -10.22 -14.20 0.39
C GLY A 117 -9.08 -14.67 -0.51
N PRO A 118 -8.36 -15.73 -0.13
CA PRO A 118 -7.30 -16.30 -0.96
C PRO A 118 -7.82 -16.67 -2.36
N ILE A 119 -7.13 -16.19 -3.41
CA ILE A 119 -7.45 -16.55 -4.80
C ILE A 119 -7.26 -18.06 -4.95
N LYS A 120 -8.31 -18.74 -5.39
CA LYS A 120 -8.36 -20.21 -5.45
C LYS A 120 -7.31 -20.77 -6.40
N GLU A 121 -7.08 -20.09 -7.51
CA GLU A 121 -6.09 -20.41 -8.54
C GLU A 121 -4.64 -20.33 -8.01
N LEU A 122 -4.40 -19.60 -6.92
CA LEU A 122 -3.11 -19.50 -6.25
C LEU A 122 -2.96 -20.45 -5.06
N SER A 123 -4.02 -21.20 -4.73
CA SER A 123 -4.07 -22.11 -3.59
C SER A 123 -3.79 -23.54 -4.04
N SER A 124 -2.96 -24.27 -3.29
CA SER A 124 -2.60 -25.67 -3.55
C SER A 124 -2.27 -26.38 -2.24
N ASP A 125 -2.03 -27.69 -2.28
CA ASP A 125 -1.58 -28.46 -1.10
C ASP A 125 -0.23 -27.94 -0.56
N GLU A 126 0.63 -27.43 -1.44
CA GLU A 126 1.92 -26.82 -1.07
C GLU A 126 1.79 -25.35 -0.65
N ASN A 127 0.69 -24.67 -1.00
CA ASN A 127 0.38 -23.30 -0.60
C ASN A 127 -1.10 -23.17 -0.18
N PRO A 128 -1.46 -23.66 1.02
CA PRO A 128 -2.85 -23.64 1.49
C PRO A 128 -3.31 -22.20 1.80
N PRO A 129 -4.62 -21.93 1.77
CA PRO A 129 -5.18 -20.63 2.14
C PRO A 129 -4.81 -20.26 3.59
N LYS A 130 -4.12 -19.12 3.75
CA LYS A 130 -3.64 -18.62 5.06
C LYS A 130 -4.59 -17.64 5.72
N TYR A 131 -5.51 -17.07 4.95
CA TYR A 131 -6.42 -16.03 5.38
C TYR A 131 -7.86 -16.48 5.19
N LYS A 132 -8.75 -15.99 6.07
CA LYS A 132 -10.19 -16.20 5.96
C LYS A 132 -10.80 -15.18 5.00
N ASP A 133 -11.99 -15.52 4.52
CA ASP A 133 -12.84 -14.56 3.81
C ASP A 133 -13.23 -13.41 4.74
N ILE A 134 -13.15 -12.18 4.23
CA ILE A 134 -13.42 -10.95 5.00
C ILE A 134 -13.99 -9.86 4.09
N THR A 135 -14.86 -9.01 4.65
CA THR A 135 -15.30 -7.78 3.98
C THR A 135 -14.42 -6.59 4.36
N ILE A 136 -14.43 -5.55 3.54
CA ILE A 136 -13.60 -4.36 3.80
C ILE A 136 -13.99 -3.61 5.06
N PRO A 137 -15.29 -3.43 5.40
CA PRO A 137 -15.66 -2.81 6.67
C PRO A 137 -15.09 -3.57 7.86
N GLU A 138 -15.17 -4.91 7.86
CA GLU A 138 -14.61 -5.76 8.92
C GLU A 138 -13.08 -5.63 9.00
N TYR A 139 -12.40 -5.58 7.85
CA TYR A 139 -10.96 -5.38 7.78
C TYR A 139 -10.53 -3.99 8.30
N ILE A 140 -11.21 -2.92 7.88
CA ILE A 140 -10.92 -1.55 8.32
C ILE A 140 -11.18 -1.39 9.81
N GLU A 141 -12.28 -1.94 10.34
CA GLU A 141 -12.57 -1.91 11.77
C GLU A 141 -11.46 -2.59 12.58
N GLY A 142 -11.01 -3.77 12.14
CA GLY A 142 -9.87 -4.46 12.75
C GLY A 142 -8.58 -3.64 12.68
N TYR A 143 -8.27 -3.06 11.51
CA TYR A 143 -7.08 -2.24 11.28
C TYR A 143 -7.06 -0.96 12.14
N LEU A 144 -8.21 -0.29 12.28
CA LEU A 144 -8.32 0.89 13.14
C LEU A 144 -8.24 0.53 14.63
N ALA A 145 -8.72 -0.66 15.01
CA ALA A 145 -8.67 -1.15 16.38
C ALA A 145 -7.28 -1.67 16.80
N SER A 146 -6.44 -2.13 15.88
CA SER A 146 -5.11 -2.68 16.19
C SER A 146 -4.05 -1.64 16.54
N GLY A 147 -4.34 -0.33 16.37
CA GLY A 147 -3.33 0.72 16.48
C GLY A 147 -2.35 0.71 15.29
N PHE A 148 -1.69 1.84 15.02
CA PHE A 148 -0.77 1.99 13.88
C PHE A 148 0.62 1.36 14.13
N ASP A 149 0.74 0.40 15.06
CA ASP A 149 2.04 -0.07 15.56
C ASP A 149 2.74 -1.13 14.67
N GLY A 150 2.11 -1.50 13.54
CA GLY A 150 2.62 -2.47 12.58
C GLY A 150 2.31 -3.91 12.96
#